data_AF-A0A2P2IHE2-F1
#
_entry.id   AF-A0A2P2IHE2-F1
#
_cell.length_a   1.000
_cell.length_b   1.000
_cell.length_c   1.000
_cell.angle_alpha   90.00
_cell.angle_beta   90.00
_cell.angle_gamma   90.00
#
_symmetry.space_group_name_H-M   'P 1'
#
loop_
_entity.id
_entity.type
_entity.pdbx_description
1 polymer ?
#
loop_
_entity_poly.entity_id
_entity_poly.type
_entity_poly.pdbx_seq_one_letter_code
_entity_poly.pdbx_strand_id
1 'polypeptide(L)'
;MYLLHFIFYPWQLYTVAGPDSTDEIKWTAATTDWLSKGLQGLLPPHVQPKLTQLGLAGHSRGGKVAFALALGKTATTLKFSALIGIDPVDGMDKGKQTPPPVLKYTPHSFDLDMATMVIGSSLGELKKNPIFPPCAPRGVNHEDFFKECKSPACYFVVKDYGHLDMLDDETKGIRGQATYCLCKNGQSRKPMRSFVGGVVVAFMKAHLEGDSSDLMAIRDGHTGPVELERVEILE
;
A
#
# COMPACT_ATOMS: atom_id res chain seq x y z
N MET A 1 22.26 21.49 3.94
CA MET A 1 22.14 20.11 3.45
C MET A 1 21.07 19.43 4.29
N TYR A 2 19.81 19.45 3.87
CA TYR A 2 18.73 18.73 4.55
C TYR A 2 18.84 17.27 4.11
N LEU A 3 19.33 16.40 4.98
CA LEU A 3 19.31 14.97 4.72
C LEU A 3 17.84 14.52 4.75
N LEU A 4 17.32 14.13 3.59
CA LEU A 4 15.98 13.59 3.44
C LEU A 4 15.92 12.24 4.18
N HIS A 5 15.04 12.14 5.18
CA HIS A 5 14.75 10.88 5.85
C HIS A 5 13.25 10.62 5.70
N PHE A 6 12.89 9.70 4.80
CA PHE A 6 11.60 9.03 4.92
C PHE A 6 11.68 8.11 6.13
N ILE A 7 10.92 8.44 7.17
CA ILE A 7 10.85 7.59 8.35
C ILE A 7 9.67 6.65 8.16
N PHE A 8 9.98 5.40 7.84
CA PHE A 8 9.00 4.33 7.80
C PHE A 8 8.83 3.77 9.21
N TYR A 9 7.61 3.84 9.73
CA TYR A 9 7.24 3.19 10.99
C TYR A 9 6.40 1.94 10.69
N PRO A 10 7.00 0.74 10.67
CA PRO A 10 6.24 -0.49 10.54
C PRO A 10 5.53 -0.80 11.87
N TRP A 11 4.21 -0.94 11.84
CA TRP A 11 3.42 -1.26 13.02
C TRP A 11 2.90 -2.69 12.95
N GLN A 12 3.29 -3.51 13.93
CA GLN A 12 2.62 -4.77 14.18
C GLN A 12 1.42 -4.51 15.10
N LEU A 13 0.25 -4.35 14.50
CA LEU A 13 -0.97 -3.98 15.23
C LEU A 13 -1.61 -5.14 16.01
N TYR A 14 -1.27 -6.39 15.65
CA TYR A 14 -1.81 -7.58 16.29
C TYR A 14 -0.90 -8.80 16.06
N THR A 15 -1.10 -9.81 16.90
CA THR A 15 -0.52 -11.13 16.67
C THR A 15 -1.41 -11.96 15.75
N VAL A 16 -2.74 -11.90 15.86
CA VAL A 16 -3.67 -12.68 15.00
C VAL A 16 -4.73 -11.77 14.39
N ALA A 17 -4.88 -11.83 13.07
CA ALA A 17 -5.92 -11.10 12.34
C ALA A 17 -7.30 -11.72 12.59
N GLY A 18 -8.25 -10.95 13.10
CA GLY A 18 -9.67 -11.28 13.08
C GLY A 18 -10.31 -11.02 11.71
N PRO A 19 -11.59 -11.38 11.48
CA PRO A 19 -12.26 -11.15 10.18
C PRO A 19 -12.62 -9.67 9.92
N ASP A 20 -12.57 -8.82 10.93
CA ASP A 20 -12.95 -7.41 10.89
C ASP A 20 -11.71 -6.51 11.03
N SER A 21 -11.62 -5.47 10.21
CA SER A 21 -10.53 -4.50 10.14
C SER A 21 -10.80 -3.17 10.84
N THR A 22 -11.96 -3.02 11.48
CA THR A 22 -12.35 -1.81 12.21
C THR A 22 -11.30 -1.40 13.24
N ASP A 23 -10.78 -2.35 14.01
CA ASP A 23 -9.79 -2.04 15.04
C ASP A 23 -8.44 -1.66 14.43
N GLU A 24 -8.03 -2.24 13.31
CA GLU A 24 -6.82 -1.81 12.59
C GLU A 24 -6.94 -0.38 12.09
N ILE A 25 -8.11 0.01 11.59
CA ILE A 25 -8.37 1.39 11.15
C ILE A 25 -8.27 2.34 12.35
N LYS A 26 -8.88 1.98 13.49
CA LYS A 26 -8.78 2.78 14.73
C LYS A 26 -7.36 2.88 15.25
N TRP A 27 -6.61 1.78 15.25
CA TRP A 27 -5.21 1.79 15.67
C TRP A 27 -4.35 2.61 14.72
N THR A 28 -4.55 2.51 13.41
CA THR A 28 -3.84 3.33 12.42
C THR A 28 -4.14 4.82 12.62
N ALA A 29 -5.40 5.18 12.91
CA ALA A 29 -5.78 6.55 13.24
C ALA A 29 -5.11 7.05 14.54
N ALA A 30 -5.17 6.24 15.60
CA ALA A 30 -4.54 6.58 16.89
C ALA A 30 -3.02 6.74 16.77
N THR A 31 -2.37 5.86 16.01
CA THR A 31 -0.94 5.94 15.69
C THR A 31 -0.62 7.21 14.89
N THR A 32 -1.46 7.54 13.90
CA THR A 32 -1.31 8.78 13.12
C THR A 32 -1.36 10.00 14.04
N ASP A 33 -2.36 10.09 14.91
CA ASP A 33 -2.50 11.18 15.86
C ASP A 33 -1.33 11.26 16.85
N TRP A 34 -0.83 10.11 17.28
CA TRP A 34 0.33 10.01 18.16
C TRP A 34 1.60 10.63 17.55
N LEU A 35 1.77 10.63 16.22
CA LEU A 35 2.94 11.23 15.56
C LEU A 35 3.14 12.70 15.98
N SER A 36 2.05 13.45 16.17
CA SER A 36 2.11 14.86 16.58
C SER A 36 2.69 15.09 17.98
N LYS A 37 2.65 14.08 18.85
CA LYS A 37 3.02 14.18 20.27
C LYS A 37 4.27 13.36 20.61
N GLY A 38 4.40 12.19 20.01
CA GLY A 38 5.42 11.20 20.38
C GLY A 38 6.61 11.13 19.44
N LEU A 39 6.43 11.46 18.15
CA LEU A 39 7.48 11.22 17.15
C LEU A 39 8.75 12.01 17.47
N GLN A 40 8.64 13.29 17.84
CA GLN A 40 9.80 14.14 18.11
C GLN A 40 10.73 13.57 19.19
N GLY A 41 10.18 12.91 20.21
CA GLY A 41 10.97 12.31 21.29
C GLY A 41 11.82 11.11 20.85
N LEU A 42 11.52 10.52 19.69
CA LEU A 42 12.28 9.40 19.11
C LEU A 42 13.28 9.84 18.05
N LEU A 43 13.23 11.11 17.64
CA LEU A 43 14.10 11.64 16.59
C LEU A 43 15.39 12.21 17.18
N PRO A 44 16.50 12.18 16.43
CA PRO A 44 17.72 12.87 16.84
C PRO A 44 17.45 14.36 17.14
N PRO A 45 18.22 15.02 18.03
CA PRO A 45 17.94 16.38 18.50
C PRO A 45 17.75 17.45 17.41
N HIS A 46 18.32 17.23 16.22
CA HIS A 46 18.28 18.17 15.09
C HIS A 46 17.36 17.72 13.95
N VAL A 47 16.53 16.71 14.17
CA VAL A 47 15.58 16.19 13.19
C VAL A 47 14.17 16.54 13.66
N GLN A 48 13.41 17.21 12.79
CA GLN A 48 12.03 17.64 13.03
C GLN A 48 11.10 16.95 12.04
N PRO A 49 9.99 16.33 12.50
CA PRO A 49 9.05 15.68 11.61
C PRO A 49 8.19 16.72 10.89
N LYS A 50 8.09 16.62 9.56
CA LYS A 50 7.24 17.49 8.76
C LYS A 50 5.86 16.86 8.57
N LEU A 51 5.02 16.95 9.61
CA LEU A 51 3.71 16.30 9.64
C LEU A 51 2.68 16.89 8.65
N THR A 52 2.98 18.03 8.03
CA THR A 52 2.19 18.59 6.91
C THR A 52 2.40 17.85 5.60
N GLN A 53 3.37 16.93 5.53
CA GLN A 53 3.72 16.12 4.36
C GLN A 53 3.74 14.63 4.74
N LEU A 54 2.59 14.15 5.20
CA LEU A 54 2.45 12.77 5.70
C LEU A 54 1.93 11.86 4.59
N GLY A 55 2.63 10.77 4.31
CA GLY A 55 2.13 9.69 3.46
C GLY A 55 1.54 8.55 4.28
N LEU A 56 0.50 7.91 3.76
CA LEU A 56 -0.08 6.69 4.32
C LEU A 56 0.07 5.55 3.31
N ALA A 57 0.65 4.44 3.75
CA ALA A 57 0.86 3.27 2.91
C ALA A 57 0.46 1.99 3.62
N GLY A 58 0.00 1.00 2.86
CA GLY A 58 -0.29 -0.31 3.42
C GLY A 58 -0.30 -1.41 2.35
N HIS A 59 0.08 -2.62 2.76
CA HIS A 59 0.06 -3.82 1.93
C HIS A 59 -1.18 -4.68 2.21
N SER A 60 -1.79 -5.30 1.19
CA SER A 60 -2.87 -6.27 1.35
C SER A 60 -4.05 -5.68 2.13
N ARG A 61 -4.47 -6.34 3.20
CA ARG A 61 -5.43 -5.81 4.17
C ARG A 61 -4.97 -4.49 4.80
N GLY A 62 -3.67 -4.28 5.03
CA GLY A 62 -3.12 -2.99 5.45
C GLY A 62 -3.34 -1.89 4.40
N GLY A 63 -3.32 -2.24 3.11
CA GLY A 63 -3.68 -1.32 2.02
C GLY A 63 -5.15 -0.92 2.09
N LYS A 64 -6.04 -1.89 2.33
CA LYS A 64 -7.46 -1.60 2.64
C LYS A 64 -7.60 -0.66 3.85
N VAL A 65 -6.86 -0.92 4.94
CA VAL A 65 -6.88 -0.06 6.14
C VAL A 65 -6.42 1.37 5.83
N ALA A 66 -5.37 1.51 5.01
CA ALA A 66 -4.88 2.81 4.56
C ALA A 66 -5.97 3.59 3.78
N PHE A 67 -6.60 2.96 2.80
CA PHE A 67 -7.72 3.56 2.07
C PHE A 67 -8.90 3.86 2.98
N ALA A 68 -9.27 2.96 3.88
CA ALA A 68 -10.38 3.15 4.81
C ALA A 68 -10.18 4.39 5.69
N LEU A 69 -8.97 4.58 6.23
CA LEU A 69 -8.64 5.75 7.02
C LEU A 69 -8.65 7.03 6.18
N ALA A 70 -8.02 7.01 5.01
CA ALA A 70 -8.00 8.16 4.10
C ALA A 70 -9.41 8.57 3.63
N LEU A 71 -10.33 7.61 3.48
CA LEU A 71 -11.74 7.83 3.14
C LEU A 71 -12.62 8.20 4.34
N GLY A 72 -12.02 8.45 5.51
CA GLY A 72 -12.74 8.95 6.69
C GLY A 72 -13.61 7.90 7.40
N LYS A 73 -13.33 6.59 7.25
CA LYS A 73 -14.02 5.54 8.03
C LYS A 73 -13.74 5.66 9.54
N THR A 74 -12.70 6.38 9.92
CA THR A 74 -12.39 6.81 11.28
C THR A 74 -11.71 8.17 11.21
N ALA A 75 -11.92 9.02 12.22
CA ALA A 75 -11.30 10.34 12.27
C ALA A 75 -9.83 10.27 12.70
N THR A 76 -9.01 11.15 12.12
CA THR A 76 -7.65 11.47 12.56
C THR A 76 -7.46 12.98 12.51
N THR A 77 -6.58 13.50 13.36
CA THR A 77 -6.22 14.92 13.47
C THR A 77 -5.23 15.38 12.41
N LEU A 78 -4.46 14.47 11.82
CA LEU A 78 -3.51 14.78 10.75
C LEU A 78 -4.11 14.51 9.38
N LYS A 79 -3.64 15.27 8.38
CA LYS A 79 -3.98 15.06 6.98
C LYS A 79 -2.90 14.28 6.27
N PHE A 80 -3.29 13.50 5.28
CA PHE A 80 -2.36 12.82 4.39
C PHE A 80 -2.19 13.61 3.10
N SER A 81 -0.97 13.68 2.60
CA SER A 81 -0.61 14.30 1.32
C SER A 81 -0.42 13.27 0.20
N ALA A 82 -0.29 11.99 0.57
CA ALA A 82 -0.10 10.88 -0.35
C ALA A 82 -0.70 9.60 0.24
N LEU A 83 -1.37 8.79 -0.58
CA LEU A 83 -1.92 7.50 -0.23
C LEU A 83 -1.34 6.41 -1.13
N ILE A 84 -0.89 5.29 -0.55
CA ILE A 84 -0.27 4.20 -1.31
C ILE A 84 -0.90 2.85 -0.91
N GLY A 85 -1.61 2.22 -1.84
CA GLY A 85 -2.06 0.84 -1.72
C GLY A 85 -1.08 -0.11 -2.38
N ILE A 86 -0.39 -0.94 -1.60
CA ILE A 86 0.48 -1.99 -2.12
C ILE A 86 -0.33 -3.29 -2.15
N ASP A 87 -0.72 -3.70 -3.34
CA ASP A 87 -1.56 -4.86 -3.63
C ASP A 87 -2.78 -4.98 -2.68
N PRO A 88 -3.60 -3.92 -2.52
CA PRO A 88 -4.63 -3.88 -1.49
C PRO A 88 -5.75 -4.91 -1.73
N VAL A 89 -6.35 -5.40 -0.63
CA VAL A 89 -7.41 -6.42 -0.68
C VAL A 89 -8.57 -6.08 0.26
N ASP A 90 -9.79 -5.96 -0.27
CA ASP A 90 -11.00 -5.57 0.48
C ASP A 90 -11.76 -6.76 1.08
N GLY A 91 -11.33 -7.99 0.82
CA GLY A 91 -11.87 -9.19 1.45
C GLY A 91 -11.64 -10.46 0.63
N MET A 92 -12.61 -11.37 0.66
CA MET A 92 -12.44 -12.71 0.07
C MET A 92 -13.01 -12.84 -1.34
N ASP A 93 -14.01 -12.03 -1.67
CA ASP A 93 -14.70 -12.02 -2.97
C ASP A 93 -15.62 -10.79 -3.05
N LYS A 94 -16.11 -10.45 -4.24
CA LYS A 94 -17.13 -9.42 -4.41
C LYS A 94 -18.41 -9.82 -3.67
N GLY A 95 -18.91 -8.93 -2.81
CA GLY A 95 -20.03 -9.21 -1.91
C GLY A 95 -19.63 -9.97 -0.63
N LYS A 96 -18.35 -10.30 -0.47
CA LYS A 96 -17.75 -10.92 0.73
C LYS A 96 -16.56 -10.12 1.23
N GLN A 97 -16.67 -8.80 1.18
CA GLN A 97 -15.66 -7.89 1.72
C GLN A 97 -15.59 -8.02 3.24
N THR A 98 -14.40 -7.87 3.80
CA THR A 98 -14.23 -7.81 5.26
C THR A 98 -14.81 -6.50 5.79
N PRO A 99 -15.41 -6.47 6.99
CA PRO A 99 -15.88 -5.21 7.56
C PRO A 99 -14.71 -4.28 7.98
N PRO A 100 -14.89 -2.94 7.91
CA PRO A 100 -15.86 -2.29 7.04
C PRO A 100 -15.43 -2.39 5.56
N PRO A 101 -16.37 -2.53 4.61
CA PRO A 101 -16.04 -2.53 3.19
C PRO A 101 -15.55 -1.15 2.74
N VAL A 102 -14.53 -1.14 1.88
CA VAL A 102 -13.96 0.07 1.29
C VAL A 102 -14.48 0.27 -0.13
N LEU A 103 -14.47 -0.78 -0.95
CA LEU A 103 -14.93 -0.74 -2.33
C LEU A 103 -16.45 -0.53 -2.40
N LYS A 104 -16.86 0.43 -3.23
CA LYS A 104 -18.26 0.74 -3.53
C LYS A 104 -18.70 0.17 -4.87
N TYR A 105 -17.76 -0.26 -5.71
CA TYR A 105 -17.93 -0.70 -7.09
C TYR A 105 -18.49 0.36 -8.03
N THR A 106 -18.22 1.63 -7.72
CA THR A 106 -18.55 2.77 -8.57
C THR A 106 -17.24 3.41 -9.02
N PRO A 107 -16.95 3.50 -10.32
CA PRO A 107 -15.75 4.15 -10.82
C PRO A 107 -15.61 5.57 -10.27
N HIS A 108 -14.37 5.97 -9.94
CA HIS A 108 -14.06 7.31 -9.43
C HIS A 108 -14.87 7.74 -8.20
N SER A 109 -15.27 6.79 -7.34
CA SER A 109 -16.10 7.06 -6.16
C SER A 109 -15.33 7.33 -4.86
N PHE A 110 -14.01 7.14 -4.86
CA PHE A 110 -13.15 7.52 -3.76
C PHE A 110 -13.00 9.03 -3.76
N ASP A 111 -13.40 9.63 -2.64
CA ASP A 111 -13.30 11.06 -2.42
C ASP A 111 -12.08 11.31 -1.54
N LEU A 112 -10.95 11.49 -2.22
CA LEU A 112 -9.62 11.60 -1.66
C LEU A 112 -9.07 12.97 -2.03
N ASP A 113 -8.58 13.73 -1.05
CA ASP A 113 -8.00 15.07 -1.25
C ASP A 113 -6.48 15.03 -1.44
N MET A 114 -5.93 13.85 -1.72
CA MET A 114 -4.50 13.59 -1.87
C MET A 114 -4.19 12.70 -3.08
N ALA A 115 -2.94 12.76 -3.54
CA ALA A 115 -2.47 11.89 -4.61
C ALA A 115 -2.47 10.41 -4.16
N THR A 116 -2.89 9.52 -5.05
CA THR A 116 -3.01 8.08 -4.75
C THR A 116 -2.17 7.21 -5.68
N MET A 117 -1.43 6.27 -5.14
CA MET A 117 -0.75 5.22 -5.91
C MET A 117 -1.29 3.85 -5.54
N VAL A 118 -1.57 3.03 -6.54
CA VAL A 118 -1.85 1.61 -6.36
C VAL A 118 -0.77 0.80 -7.06
N ILE A 119 -0.17 -0.14 -6.34
CA ILE A 119 0.80 -1.10 -6.89
C ILE A 119 0.12 -2.46 -6.89
N GLY A 120 0.03 -3.13 -8.02
CA GLY A 120 -0.58 -4.45 -8.17
C GLY A 120 0.42 -5.54 -8.48
N SER A 121 0.06 -6.78 -8.16
CA SER A 121 0.77 -7.99 -8.60
C SER A 121 -0.07 -8.78 -9.60
N SER A 122 0.50 -9.28 -10.70
CA SER A 122 -0.28 -9.99 -11.73
C SER A 122 -0.62 -11.44 -11.35
N LEU A 123 0.15 -12.07 -10.44
CA LEU A 123 -0.14 -13.42 -9.95
C LEU A 123 -1.04 -13.45 -8.72
N GLY A 124 -1.36 -12.29 -8.11
CA GLY A 124 -2.14 -12.21 -6.87
C GLY A 124 -3.55 -12.79 -6.96
N GLU A 125 -4.19 -12.69 -8.13
CA GLU A 125 -5.51 -13.27 -8.40
C GLU A 125 -5.49 -14.77 -8.71
N LEU A 126 -4.31 -15.37 -8.87
CA LEU A 126 -4.16 -16.79 -9.19
C LEU A 126 -4.13 -17.64 -7.92
N LYS A 127 -4.81 -18.79 -7.98
CA LYS A 127 -4.68 -19.82 -6.96
C LYS A 127 -3.32 -20.50 -7.07
N LYS A 128 -2.64 -20.70 -5.95
CA LYS A 128 -1.43 -21.53 -5.92
C LYS A 128 -1.75 -23.01 -6.11
N ASN A 129 -2.83 -23.48 -5.48
CA ASN A 129 -3.33 -24.84 -5.56
C ASN A 129 -4.87 -24.86 -5.39
N PRO A 130 -5.55 -26.00 -5.63
CA PRO A 130 -7.02 -26.06 -5.56
C PRO A 130 -7.63 -25.80 -4.17
N ILE A 131 -6.82 -25.91 -3.10
CA ILE A 131 -7.28 -25.89 -1.71
C ILE A 131 -7.26 -24.46 -1.13
N PHE A 132 -6.30 -23.64 -1.55
CA PHE A 132 -6.20 -22.25 -1.09
C PHE A 132 -6.85 -21.27 -2.07
N PRO A 133 -7.65 -20.29 -1.57
CA PRO A 133 -8.17 -19.23 -2.42
C PRO A 133 -7.03 -18.34 -2.94
N PRO A 134 -7.27 -17.52 -3.98
CA PRO A 134 -6.35 -16.46 -4.36
C PRO A 134 -6.11 -15.49 -3.20
N CYS A 135 -4.93 -14.88 -3.16
CA CYS A 135 -4.58 -13.94 -2.10
C CYS A 135 -5.05 -12.52 -2.36
N ALA A 136 -5.18 -12.14 -3.64
CA ALA A 136 -5.77 -10.88 -4.09
C ALA A 136 -6.86 -11.18 -5.13
N PRO A 137 -8.00 -11.77 -4.72
CA PRO A 137 -9.03 -12.22 -5.64
C PRO A 137 -9.64 -11.07 -6.42
N ARG A 138 -9.93 -11.31 -7.70
CA ARG A 138 -10.58 -10.35 -8.59
C ARG A 138 -11.91 -9.88 -8.00
N GLY A 139 -12.21 -8.59 -8.13
CA GLY A 139 -13.43 -7.99 -7.59
C GLY A 139 -13.24 -7.46 -6.17
N VAL A 140 -12.09 -7.67 -5.53
CA VAL A 140 -11.74 -7.04 -4.25
C VAL A 140 -10.25 -6.68 -4.17
N ASN A 141 -9.55 -6.54 -5.30
CA ASN A 141 -8.08 -6.39 -5.34
C ASN A 141 -7.63 -5.00 -5.83
N HIS A 142 -6.32 -4.85 -6.00
CA HIS A 142 -5.65 -3.64 -6.46
C HIS A 142 -6.30 -2.97 -7.69
N GLU A 143 -6.77 -3.74 -8.67
CA GLU A 143 -7.43 -3.19 -9.85
C GLU A 143 -8.76 -2.52 -9.49
N ASP A 144 -9.54 -3.12 -8.58
CA ASP A 144 -10.80 -2.55 -8.09
C ASP A 144 -10.56 -1.29 -7.25
N PHE A 145 -9.51 -1.27 -6.42
CA PHE A 145 -9.12 -0.06 -5.68
C PHE A 145 -8.75 1.09 -6.64
N PHE A 146 -7.95 0.81 -7.67
CA PHE A 146 -7.57 1.85 -8.63
C PHE A 146 -8.77 2.37 -9.45
N LYS A 147 -9.67 1.50 -9.89
CA LYS A 147 -10.88 1.89 -10.64
C LYS A 147 -11.76 2.88 -9.89
N GLU A 148 -11.76 2.85 -8.56
CA GLU A 148 -12.52 3.79 -7.73
C GLU A 148 -11.76 5.08 -7.41
N CYS A 149 -10.44 5.15 -7.66
CA CYS A 149 -9.63 6.36 -7.48
C CYS A 149 -10.01 7.48 -8.45
N LYS A 150 -9.78 8.72 -8.03
CA LYS A 150 -9.84 9.93 -8.85
C LYS A 150 -8.44 10.46 -9.10
N SER A 151 -8.29 11.34 -10.08
CA SER A 151 -7.05 12.12 -10.24
C SER A 151 -6.74 12.94 -8.96
N PRO A 152 -5.45 13.13 -8.61
CA PRO A 152 -4.29 12.53 -9.27
C PRO A 152 -4.03 11.11 -8.75
N ALA A 153 -3.93 10.13 -9.65
CA ALA A 153 -3.63 8.76 -9.27
C ALA A 153 -2.74 8.02 -10.26
N CYS A 154 -1.97 7.05 -9.78
CA CYS A 154 -1.15 6.18 -10.61
C CYS A 154 -1.31 4.70 -10.23
N TYR A 155 -1.15 3.84 -11.22
CA TYR A 155 -1.32 2.40 -11.09
C TYR A 155 -0.23 1.67 -11.84
N PHE A 156 0.46 0.79 -11.12
CA PHE A 156 1.55 -0.03 -11.65
C PHE A 156 1.25 -1.49 -11.36
N VAL A 157 1.17 -2.33 -12.39
CA VAL A 157 1.05 -3.79 -12.22
C VAL A 157 2.38 -4.44 -12.58
N VAL A 158 2.94 -5.18 -11.63
CA VAL A 158 4.21 -5.87 -11.82
C VAL A 158 3.95 -7.28 -12.36
N LYS A 159 4.54 -7.58 -13.51
CA LYS A 159 4.35 -8.84 -14.23
C LYS A 159 5.11 -9.98 -13.56
N ASP A 160 4.50 -11.16 -13.48
CA ASP A 160 5.10 -12.40 -12.96
C ASP A 160 5.48 -12.37 -11.47
N TYR A 161 4.88 -11.46 -10.70
CA TYR A 161 5.00 -11.42 -9.24
C TYR A 161 3.66 -11.65 -8.56
N GLY A 162 3.73 -12.22 -7.36
CA GLY A 162 2.59 -12.51 -6.52
C GLY A 162 2.44 -11.58 -5.33
N HIS A 163 1.31 -11.74 -4.65
CA HIS A 163 0.85 -10.91 -3.55
C HIS A 163 1.86 -10.75 -2.39
N LEU A 164 2.76 -11.72 -2.23
CA LEU A 164 3.71 -11.77 -1.12
C LEU A 164 5.16 -11.54 -1.56
N ASP A 165 5.41 -11.26 -2.84
CA ASP A 165 6.77 -11.05 -3.33
C ASP A 165 7.34 -9.68 -2.98
N MET A 166 6.50 -8.79 -2.47
CA MET A 166 6.88 -7.50 -1.90
C MET A 166 7.30 -7.57 -0.42
N LEU A 167 7.24 -8.74 0.21
CA LEU A 167 7.66 -8.94 1.60
C LEU A 167 9.14 -9.29 1.71
N ASP A 168 9.71 -9.08 2.90
CA ASP A 168 11.08 -9.47 3.24
C ASP A 168 11.33 -10.98 3.06
N ASP A 169 12.59 -11.33 2.80
CA ASP A 169 13.01 -12.74 2.59
C ASP A 169 13.03 -13.56 3.88
N GLU A 170 13.14 -12.91 5.05
CA GLU A 170 13.02 -13.55 6.35
C GLU A 170 11.82 -12.99 7.10
N THR A 171 10.70 -13.70 7.02
CA THR A 171 9.61 -13.50 7.97
C THR A 171 9.78 -14.54 9.08
N LYS A 172 10.26 -14.11 10.25
CA LYS A 172 10.56 -15.03 11.37
C LYS A 172 9.27 -15.68 11.89
N GLY A 173 9.39 -16.93 12.34
CA GLY A 173 8.29 -17.73 12.90
C GLY A 173 7.51 -18.54 11.86
N ILE A 174 6.72 -19.51 12.34
CA ILE A 174 5.95 -20.46 11.51
C ILE A 174 5.04 -19.72 10.49
N ARG A 175 4.50 -18.57 10.88
CA ARG A 175 3.63 -17.75 10.02
C ARG A 175 4.37 -17.08 8.89
N GLY A 176 5.58 -16.61 9.14
CA GLY A 176 6.42 -16.06 8.10
C GLY A 176 6.77 -17.11 7.06
N GLN A 177 7.17 -18.31 7.50
CA GLN A 177 7.36 -19.45 6.59
C GLN A 177 6.07 -19.85 5.84
N ALA A 178 4.88 -19.70 6.46
CA ALA A 178 3.61 -19.94 5.79
C ALA A 178 3.30 -18.91 4.68
N THR A 179 3.81 -17.67 4.76
CA THR A 179 3.65 -16.68 3.68
C THR A 179 4.21 -17.18 2.34
N TYR A 180 5.29 -17.95 2.34
CA TYR A 180 5.85 -18.53 1.10
C TYR A 180 4.94 -19.59 0.48
N CYS A 181 4.05 -20.17 1.28
CA CYS A 181 3.30 -21.37 0.90
C CYS A 181 1.88 -21.10 0.40
N LEU A 182 1.27 -19.95 0.71
CA LEU A 182 -0.17 -19.72 0.48
C LEU A 182 -0.50 -19.11 -0.89
N CYS A 183 0.32 -18.17 -1.37
CA CYS A 183 0.04 -17.45 -2.61
C CYS A 183 0.85 -18.00 -3.79
N LYS A 184 0.33 -17.79 -5.01
CA LYS A 184 1.14 -17.92 -6.21
C LYS A 184 2.19 -16.80 -6.17
N ASN A 185 3.45 -17.16 -6.34
CA ASN A 185 4.60 -16.25 -6.26
C ASN A 185 5.41 -16.34 -7.57
N GLY A 186 6.17 -15.29 -7.83
CA GLY A 186 7.20 -15.21 -8.85
C GLY A 186 8.49 -15.94 -8.45
N GLN A 187 9.54 -15.73 -9.24
CA GLN A 187 10.81 -16.44 -9.05
C GLN A 187 11.63 -15.91 -7.87
N SER A 188 11.55 -14.62 -7.58
CA SER A 188 12.35 -13.98 -6.52
C SER A 188 11.59 -12.78 -5.95
N ARG A 189 11.81 -12.47 -4.67
CA ARG A 189 11.18 -11.30 -4.03
C ARG A 189 12.00 -10.02 -4.17
N LYS A 190 13.33 -10.14 -4.27
CA LYS A 190 14.25 -8.99 -4.27
C LYS A 190 13.90 -7.95 -5.35
N PRO A 191 13.65 -8.33 -6.62
CA PRO A 191 13.35 -7.33 -7.64
C PRO A 191 12.02 -6.61 -7.37
N MET A 192 10.97 -7.34 -6.97
CA MET A 192 9.68 -6.76 -6.58
C MET A 192 9.82 -5.79 -5.41
N ARG A 193 10.53 -6.18 -4.34
CA ARG A 193 10.82 -5.27 -3.22
C ARG A 193 11.58 -4.04 -3.64
N SER A 194 12.61 -4.20 -4.47
CA SER A 194 13.39 -3.07 -4.99
C SER A 194 12.54 -2.12 -5.83
N PHE A 195 11.64 -2.65 -6.67
CA PHE A 195 10.68 -1.86 -7.41
C PHE A 195 9.71 -1.12 -6.49
N VAL A 196 9.04 -1.82 -5.57
CA VAL A 196 8.09 -1.22 -4.62
C VAL A 196 8.75 -0.11 -3.82
N GLY A 197 9.94 -0.33 -3.27
CA GLY A 197 10.68 0.70 -2.55
C GLY A 197 11.02 1.91 -3.43
N GLY A 198 11.50 1.67 -4.66
CA GLY A 198 11.85 2.73 -5.60
C GLY A 198 10.64 3.58 -6.02
N VAL A 199 9.53 2.94 -6.41
CA VAL A 199 8.34 3.66 -6.88
C VAL A 199 7.63 4.40 -5.73
N VAL A 200 7.65 3.84 -4.50
CA VAL A 200 7.15 4.54 -3.30
C VAL A 200 7.95 5.81 -3.05
N VAL A 201 9.29 5.73 -3.08
CA VAL A 201 10.14 6.92 -2.90
C VAL A 201 9.90 7.94 -4.01
N ALA A 202 9.85 7.50 -5.27
CA ALA A 202 9.59 8.37 -6.41
C ALA A 202 8.23 9.09 -6.31
N PHE A 203 7.18 8.36 -5.92
CA PHE A 203 5.85 8.92 -5.71
C PHE A 203 5.82 9.94 -4.57
N MET A 204 6.48 9.63 -3.45
CA MET A 204 6.57 10.55 -2.32
C MET A 204 7.37 11.81 -2.65
N LYS A 205 8.48 11.70 -3.39
CA LYS A 205 9.21 12.86 -3.91
C LYS A 205 8.34 13.72 -4.83
N ALA A 206 7.60 13.11 -5.74
CA ALA A 206 6.73 13.82 -6.67
C ALA A 206 5.68 14.67 -5.94
N HIS A 207 4.99 14.09 -4.95
CA HIS A 207 3.83 14.73 -4.33
C HIS A 207 4.14 15.49 -3.04
N LEU A 208 5.27 15.22 -2.37
CA LEU A 208 5.69 15.98 -1.19
C LEU A 208 6.74 17.05 -1.51
N GLU A 209 7.54 16.87 -2.55
CA GLU A 209 8.64 17.78 -2.88
C GLU A 209 8.47 18.47 -4.23
N GLY A 210 7.54 18.00 -5.07
CA GLY A 210 7.33 18.54 -6.41
C GLY A 210 8.36 18.04 -7.44
N ASP A 211 9.15 17.01 -7.11
CA ASP A 211 10.11 16.39 -8.02
C ASP A 211 9.56 15.08 -8.57
N SER A 212 8.94 15.14 -9.76
CA SER A 212 8.34 14.00 -10.43
C SER A 212 9.29 13.24 -11.36
N SER A 213 10.56 13.64 -11.46
CA SER A 213 11.51 13.08 -12.45
C SER A 213 11.64 11.56 -12.38
N ASP A 214 11.84 11.01 -11.19
CA ASP A 214 11.97 9.56 -10.95
C ASP A 214 10.66 8.82 -11.25
N LEU A 215 9.50 9.40 -10.88
CA LEU A 215 8.19 8.78 -11.10
C LEU A 215 7.88 8.68 -12.60
N MET A 216 8.21 9.74 -13.35
CA MET A 216 8.05 9.77 -14.81
C MET A 216 8.99 8.79 -15.50
N ALA A 217 10.24 8.65 -15.03
CA ALA A 217 11.17 7.66 -15.56
C ALA A 217 10.69 6.20 -15.35
N ILE A 218 10.11 5.90 -14.20
CA ILE A 218 9.49 4.59 -13.91
C ILE A 218 8.26 4.37 -14.80
N ARG A 219 7.39 5.38 -14.93
CA ARG A 219 6.19 5.33 -15.79
C ARG A 219 6.54 5.02 -17.23
N ASP A 220 7.58 5.65 -17.76
CA ASP A 220 7.99 5.50 -19.16
C ASP A 220 8.79 4.20 -19.41
N GLY A 221 8.94 3.35 -18.38
CA GLY A 221 9.63 2.06 -18.51
C GLY A 221 11.14 2.18 -18.71
N HIS A 222 11.72 3.35 -18.46
CA HIS A 222 13.15 3.59 -18.69
C HIS A 222 14.05 2.89 -17.65
N THR A 223 13.52 2.60 -16.46
CA THR A 223 14.29 2.08 -15.33
C THR A 223 13.46 1.15 -14.45
N GLY A 224 13.98 -0.03 -14.11
CA GLY A 224 13.34 -0.86 -13.10
C GLY A 224 13.93 -2.28 -13.00
N PRO A 225 13.91 -2.91 -11.81
CA PRO A 225 14.34 -4.29 -11.63
C PRO A 225 13.27 -5.31 -12.07
N VAL A 226 12.12 -4.86 -12.58
CA VAL A 226 10.95 -5.66 -12.92
C VAL A 226 10.35 -5.23 -14.26
N GLU A 227 9.61 -6.13 -14.90
CA GLU A 227 8.76 -5.81 -16.05
C GLU A 227 7.37 -5.37 -15.54
N LEU A 228 6.84 -4.27 -16.09
CA LEU A 228 5.50 -3.79 -15.80
C LEU A 228 4.52 -4.35 -16.82
N GLU A 229 3.48 -5.02 -16.35
CA GLU A 229 2.38 -5.52 -17.19
C GLU A 229 1.45 -4.38 -17.61
N ARG A 230 1.31 -3.37 -16.74
CA ARG A 230 0.38 -2.26 -16.94
C ARG A 230 0.84 -1.03 -16.15
N VAL A 231 0.69 0.12 -16.79
CA VAL A 231 0.88 1.44 -16.17
C VAL A 231 -0.30 2.32 -16.57
N GLU A 232 -1.01 2.88 -15.60
CA GLU A 232 -2.13 3.81 -15.83
C GLU A 232 -1.96 5.04 -14.93
N ILE A 233 -2.22 6.23 -15.47
CA ILE A 233 -2.15 7.51 -14.75
C ILE A 233 -3.47 8.26 -14.96
N LEU A 234 -4.04 8.75 -13.87
CA LEU A 234 -5.14 9.70 -13.84
C LEU A 234 -4.55 11.07 -13.49
N GLU A 235 -4.49 11.97 -14.46
CA GLU A 235 -4.02 13.36 -14.31
C GLU A 235 -5.14 14.31 -13.90
#